data_AF-A0A0F9WLF7-F1
#
_entry.id   AF-A0A0F9WLF7-F1
#
_cell.length_a   1.000
_cell.length_b   1.000
_cell.length_c   1.000
_cell.angle_alpha   90.00
_cell.angle_beta   90.00
_cell.angle_gamma   90.00
#
_symmetry.space_group_name_H-M   'P 1'
#
loop_
_entity.id
_entity.type
_entity.pdbx_description
1 polymer ?
#
loop_
_entity_poly.entity_id
_entity_poly.type
_entity_poly.pdbx_seq_one_letter_code
_entity_poly.pdbx_strand_id
1 'polypeptide(L)' 'MIMKCTCPHVSQDRLHGKGNRVFAGPTKDNMYRCTICSKTKGTGG' A
#
# COMPACT_ATOMS: atom_id res chain seq x y z
N MET A 1 6.38 -3.20 -1.58
CA MET A 1 6.54 -2.01 -2.45
C MET A 1 5.80 -0.81 -1.90
N ILE A 2 6.19 0.42 -2.25
CA ILE A 2 5.45 1.62 -1.85
C ILE A 2 4.43 1.98 -2.94
N MET A 3 3.18 2.20 -2.58
CA MET A 3 2.12 2.66 -3.49
C MET A 3 1.23 3.71 -2.83
N LYS A 4 0.49 4.45 -3.66
CA LYS A 4 -0.52 5.39 -3.18
C LYS A 4 -1.71 4.66 -2.54
N CYS A 5 -2.03 5.04 -1.32
CA CYS A 5 -3.19 4.60 -0.56
C CYS A 5 -3.73 5.74 0.30
N THR A 6 -5.06 5.87 0.36
CA THR A 6 -5.74 6.98 1.05
C THR A 6 -5.94 6.75 2.55
N CYS A 7 -5.51 5.61 3.09
CA CYS A 7 -5.65 5.34 4.53
C CYS A 7 -4.73 6.24 5.36
N PRO A 8 -5.20 6.83 6.47
CA PRO A 8 -4.38 7.68 7.33
C PRO A 8 -3.36 6.83 8.12
N HIS A 9 -2.08 7.24 8.15
CA HIS A 9 -1.06 6.58 8.97
C HIS A 9 0.18 7.46 9.19
N VAL A 10 0.26 8.10 10.36
CA VAL A 10 1.26 9.13 10.69
C VAL A 10 2.69 8.64 10.49
N SER A 11 3.05 7.45 10.99
CA SER A 11 4.42 6.94 10.89
C SER A 11 4.85 6.65 9.45
N GLN A 12 3.90 6.22 8.61
CA GLN A 12 4.19 5.96 7.19
C GLN A 12 4.22 7.26 6.39
N ASP A 13 3.36 8.22 6.74
CA ASP A 13 3.38 9.56 6.15
C ASP A 13 4.70 10.28 6.44
N ARG A 14 5.27 10.10 7.63
CA ARG A 14 6.60 10.62 7.99
C ARG A 14 7.75 9.96 7.22
N LEU A 15 7.66 8.65 6.96
CA LEU A 15 8.75 7.88 6.33
C LEU A 15 8.71 7.92 4.80
N HIS A 16 7.52 7.89 4.19
CA HIS A 16 7.35 7.72 2.75
C HIS A 16 6.63 8.90 2.09
N GLY A 17 6.11 9.86 2.87
CA GLY A 17 5.29 10.96 2.41
C GLY A 17 3.79 10.67 2.45
N LYS A 18 2.98 11.74 2.47
CA LYS A 18 1.52 11.64 2.66
C LYS A 18 0.87 10.76 1.58
N GLY A 19 0.11 9.77 2.03
CA GLY A 19 -0.63 8.85 1.18
C GLY A 19 0.23 7.80 0.47
N ASN A 20 1.51 7.67 0.82
CA ASN A 20 2.36 6.56 0.39
C ASN A 20 2.37 5.48 1.46
N ARG A 21 2.04 4.23 1.08
CA ARG A 21 2.00 3.10 2.01
C ARG A 21 2.83 1.95 1.50
N VAL A 22 3.39 1.19 2.43
CA VAL A 22 3.95 -0.12 2.17
C VAL A 22 2.81 -1.08 1.84
N PHE A 23 2.97 -1.81 0.75
CA PHE A 23 2.14 -2.92 0.39
C PHE A 23 3.00 -4.20 0.34
N ALA A 24 2.45 -5.28 0.91
CA ALA A 24 2.97 -6.63 0.88
C ALA A 24 2.33 -7.43 -0.27
N GLY A 25 3.12 -8.24 -0.98
CA GLY A 25 2.69 -9.00 -2.15
C GLY A 25 3.85 -9.22 -3.15
N PRO A 26 3.58 -9.76 -4.35
CA PRO A 26 2.25 -10.12 -4.85
C PRO A 26 1.69 -11.38 -4.17
N THR A 27 0.38 -11.40 -3.94
CA THR A 27 -0.37 -12.64 -3.64
C THR A 27 -0.42 -13.54 -4.88
N LYS A 28 -0.97 -14.76 -4.76
CA LYS A 28 -1.16 -15.68 -5.89
C LYS A 28 -1.91 -15.04 -7.08
N ASP A 29 -2.75 -14.05 -6.80
CA ASP A 29 -3.53 -13.28 -7.78
C ASP A 29 -2.84 -12.00 -8.29
N ASN A 30 -1.52 -11.86 -8.13
CA ASN A 30 -0.76 -10.64 -8.49
C ASN A 30 -1.29 -9.36 -7.81
N MET A 31 -1.88 -9.49 -6.62
CA MET A 31 -2.36 -8.35 -5.85
C MET A 31 -1.37 -7.97 -4.77
N TYR A 32 -1.24 -6.67 -4.55
CA TYR A 32 -0.50 -6.11 -3.43
C TYR A 32 -1.47 -5.61 -2.37
N ARG A 33 -1.19 -5.91 -1.10
CA ARG A 33 -2.03 -5.55 0.04
C ARG A 33 -1.35 -4.49 0.90
N CYS A 34 -2.03 -3.37 1.14
CA CYS A 34 -1.54 -2.32 2.04
C CYS A 34 -1.33 -2.90 3.44
N THR A 35 -0.16 -2.72 4.04
CA THR A 35 0.15 -3.25 5.38
C THR A 35 -0.58 -2.51 6.50
N ILE A 36 -1.18 -1.35 6.21
CA ILE A 36 -1.93 -0.55 7.17
C ILE A 36 -3.42 -0.88 7.15
N CYS A 37 -4.07 -0.70 5.99
CA CYS A 37 -5.53 -0.84 5.88
C CYS A 37 -5.98 -2.11 5.15
N SER A 38 -5.04 -2.99 4.77
CA SER A 38 -5.33 -4.22 4.02
C SER A 38 -5.99 -4.04 2.65
N LYS A 39 -6.10 -2.81 2.13
CA LYS A 39 -6.62 -2.55 0.79
C LYS A 39 -5.71 -3.20 -0.25
N THR A 40 -6.30 -3.96 -1.16
CA THR A 40 -5.58 -4.59 -2.27
C THR A 40 -5.55 -3.67 -3.49
N LYS A 41 -4.44 -3.68 -4.22
CA LYS A 41 -4.30 -3.13 -5.55
C LYS A 41 -3.70 -4.19 -6.46
N GLY A 42 -4.39 -4.50 -7.55
CA GLY A 42 -3.81 -5.28 -8.64
C GLY A 42 -2.90 -4.39 -9.49
N THR A 43 -1.78 -4.94 -9.95
CA THR A 43 -1.05 -4.41 -11.10
C THR A 43 -1.83 -4.80 -12.36
N GLY A 44 -2.88 -4.05 -12.70
CA GLY A 44 -3.71 -4.30 -13.88
C GLY A 44 -4.30 -2.99 -14.38
N GLY A 45 -3.80 -2.52 -15.54
CA GLY A 45 -4.11 -1.26 -16.20
C GLY A 45 -2.86 -0.47 -16.50
#